data_AF-A0AAC8VZ43-F1
#
_entry.id   AF-A0AAC8VZ43-F1
#
_cell.length_a   1.000
_cell.length_b   1.000
_cell.length_c   1.000
_cell.angle_alpha   90.00
_cell.angle_beta   90.00
_cell.angle_gamma   90.00
#
_symmetry.space_group_name_H-M   'P 1'
#
loop_
_entity.id
_entity.type
_entity.pdbx_description
1 polymer ?
#
loop_
_entity_poly.entity_id
_entity_poly.type
_entity_poly.pdbx_seq_one_letter_code
_entity_poly.pdbx_strand_id
1 'polypeptide(L)' 'MHSTSGELFGVGTKDVTFFQRVVHWARERIELRRAESELNHMSDVELSDIGLTRGEIHNAVRRGV' A
#
# COMPACT_ATOMS: atom_id res chain seq x y z
N MET A 1 7.04 37.44 -39.82
CA MET A 1 8.13 36.43 -39.76
C MET A 1 7.75 35.43 -38.67
N HIS A 2 7.92 34.15 -38.99
CA HIS A 2 7.36 32.97 -38.31
C HIS A 2 7.56 32.93 -36.78
N SER A 3 6.48 32.58 -36.08
CA SER A 3 6.53 31.92 -34.77
C SER A 3 7.23 30.56 -34.92
N THR A 4 8.27 30.31 -34.13
CA THR A 4 8.90 28.98 -34.06
C THR A 4 9.29 28.65 -32.63
N SER A 5 8.53 27.68 -32.10
CA SER A 5 8.93 26.53 -31.28
C SER A 5 9.94 26.72 -30.15
N GLY A 6 9.43 26.48 -28.95
CA GLY A 6 10.21 26.12 -27.77
C GLY A 6 9.40 25.22 -26.83
N GLU A 7 8.60 24.29 -27.38
CA GLU A 7 8.11 23.14 -26.63
C GLU A 7 9.31 22.28 -26.23
N LEU A 8 9.87 22.45 -25.03
CA LEU A 8 10.96 21.55 -24.59
C LEU A 8 10.92 21.15 -23.12
N PHE A 9 9.83 21.43 -22.40
CA PHE A 9 9.65 20.94 -21.03
C PHE A 9 8.26 20.32 -20.84
N GLY A 10 7.90 19.42 -21.75
CA GLY A 10 6.91 18.38 -21.47
C GLY A 10 7.51 17.29 -20.59
N VAL A 11 7.97 17.64 -19.37
CA VAL A 11 8.24 16.62 -18.34
C VAL A 11 6.89 16.02 -17.99
N GLY A 12 6.66 14.81 -18.52
CA GLY A 12 5.42 14.07 -18.36
C GLY A 12 5.05 13.92 -16.90
N THR A 13 4.11 14.73 -16.43
CA THR A 13 3.47 14.62 -15.12
C THR A 13 2.88 13.22 -14.87
N LYS A 14 2.64 12.44 -15.93
CA LYS A 14 2.14 11.06 -15.88
C LYS A 14 3.11 10.11 -15.17
N ASP A 15 4.42 10.20 -15.44
CA ASP A 15 5.40 9.24 -14.89
C ASP A 15 5.58 9.41 -13.38
N VAL A 16 5.58 10.66 -12.90
CA VAL A 16 5.64 10.99 -11.46
C VAL A 16 4.41 10.44 -10.74
N THR A 17 3.22 10.61 -11.30
CA THR A 17 1.97 10.11 -10.69
C THR A 17 1.85 8.59 -10.69
N PHE A 18 2.36 7.91 -11.73
CA PHE A 18 2.34 6.45 -11.81
C PHE A 18 3.34 5.83 -10.83
N PHE A 19 4.58 6.32 -10.80
CA PHE A 19 5.58 5.84 -9.85
C PHE A 19 5.14 6.06 -8.40
N GLN A 20 4.60 7.25 -8.08
CA GLN A 20 4.03 7.52 -6.76
C GLN A 20 2.91 6.52 -6.43
N ARG A 21 1.97 6.27 -7.34
CA ARG A 21 0.89 5.31 -7.13
C ARG A 21 1.41 3.89 -6.87
N VAL A 22 2.44 3.46 -7.61
CA VAL A 22 3.06 2.14 -7.42
C VAL A 22 3.79 2.06 -6.08
N VAL A 23 4.53 3.10 -5.68
CA VAL A 23 5.21 3.16 -4.38
C VAL A 23 4.19 3.17 -3.24
N HIS A 24 3.11 3.93 -3.36
CA HIS A 24 2.01 3.94 -2.39
C HIS A 24 1.37 2.56 -2.25
N TRP A 25 1.00 1.93 -3.37
CA TRP A 25 0.47 0.56 -3.39
C TRP A 25 1.43 -0.48 -2.80
N ALA A 26 2.72 -0.37 -3.12
CA ALA A 26 3.74 -1.27 -2.60
C ALA A 26 3.94 -1.08 -1.10
N ARG A 27 3.94 0.17 -0.63
CA ARG A 27 4.01 0.52 0.78
C ARG A 27 2.80 -0.04 1.53
N GLU A 28 1.58 0.22 1.06
CA GLU A 28 0.35 -0.37 1.63
C GLU A 28 0.48 -1.90 1.73
N ARG A 29 0.94 -2.58 0.68
CA ARG A 29 1.15 -4.04 0.72
C ARG A 29 2.21 -4.50 1.71
N ILE A 30 3.28 -3.73 1.87
CA ILE A 30 4.33 -4.03 2.87
C ILE A 30 3.75 -3.86 4.27
N GLU A 31 3.00 -2.79 4.53
CA GLU A 31 2.34 -2.57 5.81
C GLU A 31 1.34 -3.70 6.13
N LEU A 32 0.55 -4.14 5.13
CA LEU A 32 -0.35 -5.28 5.30
C LEU A 32 0.41 -6.57 5.64
N ARG A 33 1.53 -6.85 4.98
CA ARG A 33 2.35 -8.05 5.32
C ARG A 33 2.97 -7.95 6.69
N ARG A 34 3.39 -6.76 7.12
CA ARG A 34 3.92 -6.54 8.47
C ARG A 34 2.83 -6.76 9.52
N ALA A 35 1.65 -6.18 9.34
CA ALA A 35 0.50 -6.40 10.21
C ALA A 35 0.12 -7.89 10.29
N GLU A 36 0.05 -8.58 9.15
CA GLU A 36 -0.21 -10.03 9.09
C GLU A 36 0.88 -10.80 9.85
N SER A 37 2.16 -10.43 9.71
CA SER A 37 3.27 -11.04 10.45
C SER A 37 3.20 -10.78 11.95
N GLU A 38 2.91 -9.56 12.39
CA GLU A 38 2.82 -9.19 13.80
C GLU A 38 1.69 -9.95 14.49
N LEU A 39 0.50 -10.00 13.87
CA LEU A 39 -0.64 -10.76 14.38
C LEU A 39 -0.34 -12.27 14.44
N ASN A 40 0.42 -12.81 13.48
CA ASN A 40 0.83 -14.22 13.52
C ASN A 40 1.81 -14.53 14.67
N HIS A 41 2.55 -13.54 15.18
CA HIS A 41 3.44 -13.72 16.34
C HIS A 41 2.73 -13.57 17.68
N MET A 42 1.52 -13.02 17.72
CA MET A 42 0.70 -12.98 18.93
C MET A 42 0.23 -14.40 19.30
N SER A 43 0.08 -14.67 20.59
CA SER A 43 -0.54 -15.89 21.11
C SER A 43 -2.04 -15.93 20.85
N ASP A 44 -2.65 -17.11 20.96
CA ASP A 44 -4.11 -17.25 20.77
C ASP A 44 -4.91 -16.46 21.81
N VAL A 45 -4.36 -16.29 23.02
CA VAL A 45 -4.96 -15.46 24.07
C VAL A 45 -4.94 -13.98 23.66
N GLU A 46 -3.79 -13.47 23.23
CA GLU A 46 -3.66 -12.06 22.81
C GLU A 46 -4.51 -11.74 21.57
N LEU A 47 -4.64 -12.69 20.62
CA LEU A 47 -5.57 -12.55 19.50
C LEU A 47 -7.03 -12.53 19.97
N SER A 48 -7.38 -13.42 20.92
CA SER A 48 -8.73 -13.47 21.48
C SER A 48 -9.09 -12.19 22.24
N ASP A 49 -8.13 -11.56 22.93
CA ASP A 49 -8.32 -10.30 23.66
C ASP A 49 -8.72 -9.14 22.73
N ILE A 50 -8.29 -9.19 21.45
CA ILE A 50 -8.68 -8.22 20.42
C ILE A 50 -9.82 -8.73 19.52
N GLY A 51 -10.46 -9.85 19.89
CA GLY A 51 -11.60 -10.40 19.17
C GLY A 51 -11.26 -11.06 17.84
N LEU A 52 -10.03 -11.56 17.68
CA LEU A 52 -9.58 -12.26 16.48
C LEU A 52 -9.23 -13.73 16.77
N THR A 53 -9.46 -14.58 15.78
CA THR A 53 -8.87 -15.92 15.72
C THR A 53 -7.75 -15.98 14.68
N ARG A 54 -6.87 -16.97 14.80
CA ARG A 54 -5.73 -17.13 13.87
C ARG A 54 -6.15 -17.31 12.41
N GLY A 55 -7.30 -17.96 12.19
CA GLY A 55 -7.88 -18.13 10.85
C GLY A 55 -8.41 -16.83 10.23
N GLU A 56 -8.68 -15.81 11.03
CA GLU A 56 -9.25 -14.54 10.59
C GLU A 56 -8.19 -13.50 10.22
N ILE A 57 -6.95 -13.63 10.71
CA ILE A 57 -5.84 -12.67 10.50
C ILE A 57 -5.74 -12.24 9.04
N HIS A 58 -5.74 -13.20 8.11
CA HIS A 58 -5.61 -12.91 6.67
C HIS A 58 -6.72 -12.00 6.14
N ASN A 59 -7.96 -12.29 6.52
CA ASN A 59 -9.12 -11.50 6.09
C ASN A 59 -9.19 -10.16 6.84
N ALA A 60 -8.92 -10.14 8.14
CA ALA A 60 -8.94 -8.94 8.97
C ALA A 60 -7.95 -7.88 8.47
N VAL A 61 -6.72 -8.30 8.12
CA VAL A 61 -5.70 -7.40 7.59
C VAL A 61 -6.05 -6.90 6.20
N ARG A 62 -6.48 -7.78 5.28
CA ARG A 62 -6.62 -7.43 3.86
C ARG A 62 -7.97 -6.82 3.48
N ARG A 63 -9.01 -7.05 4.29
CA ARG A 63 -10.38 -6.60 3.97
C ARG A 63 -10.89 -5.52 4.90
N GLY A 64 -10.08 -5.06 5.86
CA GLY A 64 -10.34 -3.96 6.82
C GLY A 64 -11.76 -3.41 6.72
N VAL A 65 -12.67 -4.01 7.50
CA VAL A 65 -14.09 -3.63 7.55
C VAL A 65 -14.27 -2.17 7.95
#